data_AF-D4DWV8-F1
#
_entry.id   AF-D4DWV8-F1
#
_cell.length_a   1.000
_cell.length_b   1.000
_cell.length_c   1.000
_cell.angle_alpha   90.00
_cell.angle_beta   90.00
_cell.angle_gamma   90.00
#
_symmetry.space_group_name_H-M   'P 1'
#
loop_
_entity.id
_entity.type
_entity.pdbx_description
1 polymer ?
#
loop_
_entity_poly.entity_id
_entity_poly.type
_entity_poly.pdbx_seq_one_letter_code
_entity_poly.pdbx_strand_id
1 'polypeptide(L)' 'METVDKQQLTLSRIQFIADVSQAAQCSSSEFLIAMSLISDLASQVLPDNDYQEIFYPADHHSDR' A
#
# COMPACT_ATOMS: atom_id res chain seq x y z
N MET A 1 -5.29 24.78 -6.17
CA MET A 1 -4.74 24.59 -4.81
C MET A 1 -5.17 23.25 -4.22
N GLU A 2 -6.41 22.80 -4.45
CA GLU A 2 -6.94 21.52 -3.93
C GLU A 2 -6.21 20.24 -4.38
N THR A 3 -5.62 20.19 -5.58
CA THR A 3 -4.91 19.00 -6.08
C THR A 3 -3.60 18.74 -5.33
N VAL A 4 -2.90 19.82 -4.95
CA VAL A 4 -1.65 19.76 -4.17
C VAL A 4 -1.95 19.25 -2.76
N ASP A 5 -3.05 19.70 -2.16
CA ASP A 5 -3.49 19.24 -0.83
C ASP A 5 -3.85 17.76 -0.82
N LYS A 6 -4.55 17.28 -1.87
CA LYS A 6 -4.90 15.85 -1.99
C LYS A 6 -3.66 14.96 -2.16
N GLN A 7 -2.70 15.38 -2.98
CA GLN A 7 -1.46 14.62 -3.16
C GLN A 7 -0.66 14.53 -1.86
N GLN A 8 -0.49 15.65 -1.16
CA GLN A 8 0.24 15.69 0.10
C GLN A 8 -0.43 14.83 1.19
N LEU A 9 -1.76 14.86 1.28
CA LEU A 9 -2.52 14.04 2.22
C LEU A 9 -2.34 12.54 1.93
N THR A 10 -2.39 12.13 0.67
CA THR A 10 -2.20 10.74 0.27
C THR A 10 -0.78 10.26 0.56
N LEU A 11 0.25 11.07 0.24
CA LEU A 11 1.64 10.73 0.55
C LEU A 11 1.87 10.61 2.07
N SER A 12 1.25 11.49 2.86
CA SER A 12 1.31 11.40 4.33
C SER A 12 0.73 10.08 4.86
N ARG A 13 -0.35 9.57 4.24
CA ARG A 13 -0.96 8.28 4.61
C ARG A 13 -0.08 7.10 4.23
N ILE A 14 0.53 7.13 3.04
CA ILE A 14 1.49 6.10 2.59
C ILE A 14 2.64 6.02 3.59
N GLN A 15 3.22 7.17 3.96
CA GLN A 15 4.31 7.22 4.93
C GLN A 15 3.88 6.67 6.29
N PHE A 16 2.72 7.07 6.79
CA PHE A 16 2.20 6.56 8.06
C PHE A 16 2.03 5.04 8.08
N ILE A 17 1.47 4.45 7.01
CA ILE A 17 1.29 3.00 6.93
C ILE A 17 2.66 2.31 6.92
N ALA A 18 3.62 2.80 6.15
CA ALA A 18 4.97 2.24 6.12
C ALA A 18 5.66 2.27 7.49
N ASP A 19 5.60 3.41 8.18
CA ASP A 19 6.22 3.61 9.49
C ASP A 19 5.59 2.68 10.55
N VAL A 20 4.25 2.58 10.57
CA VAL A 20 3.54 1.71 11.51
C VAL A 20 3.80 0.24 11.22
N SER A 21 3.76 -0.18 9.95
CA SER A 21 4.03 -1.58 9.58
C SER A 21 5.44 -2.01 9.98
N GLN A 22 6.43 -1.12 9.83
CA GLN A 22 7.78 -1.36 10.29
C GLN A 22 7.86 -1.41 11.82
N ALA A 23 7.30 -0.42 12.52
CA ALA A 23 7.38 -0.31 13.97
C ALA A 23 6.65 -1.44 14.71
N ALA A 24 5.51 -1.88 14.15
CA ALA A 24 4.73 -3.00 14.66
C ALA A 24 5.37 -4.37 14.40
N GLN A 25 6.45 -4.42 13.62
CA GLN A 25 7.11 -5.67 13.18
C GLN A 25 6.11 -6.65 12.56
N CYS A 26 5.30 -6.15 11.62
CA CYS A 26 4.29 -6.95 10.95
C CYS A 26 4.86 -8.29 10.45
N SER A 27 4.05 -9.34 10.57
CA SER A 27 4.32 -10.60 9.89
C SER A 27 4.29 -10.42 8.38
N SER A 28 4.83 -11.38 7.64
CA SER A 28 4.86 -11.31 6.16
C SER A 28 3.47 -11.11 5.55
N SER A 29 2.44 -11.76 6.10
CA SER A 29 1.05 -11.60 5.62
C SER A 29 0.49 -10.21 5.90
N GLU A 30 0.77 -9.64 7.08
CA GLU A 30 0.37 -8.27 7.43
C GLU A 30 1.10 -7.22 6.58
N PHE A 31 2.37 -7.47 6.24
CA PHE A 31 3.11 -6.63 5.30
C PHE A 31 2.50 -6.65 3.90
N LEU A 32 2.05 -7.80 3.39
CA LEU A 32 1.38 -7.86 2.09
C LEU A 32 0.11 -7.00 2.07
N ILE A 33 -0.67 -7.02 3.16
CA ILE A 33 -1.85 -6.16 3.31
C ILE A 33 -1.44 -4.68 3.30
N ALA A 34 -0.42 -4.31 4.08
CA ALA A 34 0.09 -2.94 4.11
C ALA A 34 0.59 -2.45 2.74
N MET A 35 1.29 -3.30 2.00
CA MET A 35 1.78 -2.99 0.65
C MET A 35 0.62 -2.84 -0.34
N SER A 36 -0.43 -3.66 -0.24
CA SER A 36 -1.65 -3.49 -1.04
C SER A 36 -2.28 -2.12 -0.79
N LEU A 37 -2.44 -1.74 0.48
CA LEU A 37 -3.02 -0.44 0.86
C LEU A 37 -2.17 0.74 0.37
N ILE A 38 -0.84 0.63 0.44
CA ILE A 38 0.08 1.65 -0.09
C ILE A 38 -0.06 1.76 -1.61
N SER A 39 -0.15 0.63 -2.32
CA SER A 39 -0.34 0.61 -3.78
C SER A 39 -1.64 1.30 -4.19
N ASP A 40 -2.74 1.02 -3.48
CA ASP A 40 -4.05 1.63 -3.72
C ASP A 40 -4.06 3.15 -3.45
N LEU A 41 -3.27 3.61 -2.49
CA LEU A 41 -3.12 5.04 -2.21
C LEU A 41 -2.23 5.70 -3.28
N ALA A 42 -1.15 5.06 -3.69
CA ALA A 42 -0.22 5.61 -4.69
C ALA A 42 -0.90 5.80 -6.05
N SER A 43 -1.76 4.86 -6.47
CA SER A 43 -2.50 4.95 -7.73
C SER A 43 -3.41 6.19 -7.84
N GLN A 44 -3.84 6.76 -6.72
CA GLN A 44 -4.71 7.94 -6.69
C GLN A 44 -3.98 9.25 -6.98
N VAL A 45 -2.65 9.25 -6.94
CA VAL A 45 -1.82 10.47 -7.03
C VAL A 45 -0.75 10.41 -8.11
N LEU A 46 -0.44 9.22 -8.62
CA LEU A 46 0.44 9.03 -9.76
C LEU A 46 -0.34 9.33 -11.06
N PRO A 47 0.10 10.31 -11.87
CA PRO A 47 -0.51 10.56 -13.18
C PRO A 47 -0.23 9.37 -14.11
N ASP A 48 -1.26 8.91 -14.84
CA ASP A 48 -1.21 7.82 -15.83
C ASP A 48 -0.84 6.43 -15.32
N ASN A 49 -1.28 6.06 -14.11
CA ASN A 49 -1.06 4.71 -13.60
C ASN A 49 -2.08 3.73 -14.21
N ASP A 50 -1.77 3.17 -15.38
CA ASP A 50 -2.27 1.87 -15.90
C ASP A 50 -1.78 0.73 -14.98
N TYR A 51 -2.02 0.85 -13.67
CA TYR A 51 -1.65 -0.14 -12.68
C TYR A 51 -2.52 -1.37 -12.91
N GLN A 52 -1.97 -2.35 -13.63
CA GLN A 52 -2.49 -3.69 -13.65
C GLN A 52 -2.44 -4.22 -12.22
N GLU A 53 -3.60 -4.48 -11.65
CA GLU A 53 -3.81 -4.99 -10.31
C GLU A 53 -2.89 -6.20 -10.05
N ILE A 54 -1.76 -5.98 -9.38
CA ILE A 54 -0.83 -7.06 -9.01
C ILE A 54 -1.51 -7.79 -7.85
N PHE A 55 -2.28 -8.82 -8.17
CA PHE A 55 -2.89 -9.70 -7.19
C PHE A 55 -1.78 -10.50 -6.51
N TYR A 56 -1.52 -10.23 -5.23
CA TYR A 56 -0.66 -11.08 -4.41
C TYR A 56 -1.54 -12.22 -3.85
N PRO A 57 -1.47 -13.46 -4.40
CA PRO A 57 -2.10 -14.58 -3.73
C PRO A 57 -1.43 -14.71 -2.36
N ALA A 58 -2.19 -14.48 -1.29
CA ALA A 58 -1.75 -14.86 0.04
C ALA A 58 -1.66 -16.39 0.02
N ASP A 59 -0.43 -16.91 0.00
CA ASP A 59 -0.13 -18.32 -0.19
C ASP A 59 -1.05 -19.21 0.65
N HIS A 60 -1.85 -20.03 -0.05
CA HIS A 60 -2.50 -21.19 0.56
C HIS A 60 -1.38 -22.15 0.95
N HIS A 61 -1.06 -22.20 2.26
CA HIS A 61 -0.26 -23.24 2.88
C HIS A 61 -0.74 -24.61 2.38
N SER A 62 0.04 -25.20 1.48
CA SER A 62 -0.07 -26.60 1.09
C SER A 62 0.84 -27.37 2.02
N ASP A 63 0.34 -27.75 3.20
CA ASP A 63 0.97 -28.78 4.01
C ASP A 63 0.14 -30.05 3.88
N ARG A 64 0.76 -31.02 3.19
CA ARG A 64 0.29 -32.39 3.02
C ARG A 64 1.20 -33.31 3.83
#